data_AF-A0A7J8Y174-F1
#
_entry.id   AF-A0A7J8Y174-F1
#
_cell.length_a   1.000
_cell.length_b   1.000
_cell.length_c   1.000
_cell.angle_alpha   90.00
_cell.angle_beta   90.00
_cell.angle_gamma   90.00
#
_symmetry.space_group_name_H-M   'P 1'
#
loop_
_entity.id
_entity.type
_entity.pdbx_description
1 polymer ?
#
loop_
_entity_poly.entity_id
_entity_poly.type
_entity_poly.pdbx_seq_one_letter_code
_entity_poly.pdbx_strand_id
1 'polypeptide(L)'
;MKVVPEDHKKFLADVVWVHEEVFFLQLYFSSICFSWLLEYCVDDVCIETQEGVKHCKLIAVHAGLEKGKNVREQLEFLKAKDVSVPQVTGLSGRKNVWDIPEELTETVVVGGHHGKLHIEGLRLIIDEGGGLEGNPLAAIVLPSMKIVRDTDNLS
;
A
#
# COMPACT_ATOMS: atom_id res chain seq x y z
N MET A 1 2.61 -19.81 12.04
CA MET A 1 2.93 -19.23 10.72
C MET A 1 3.61 -17.89 10.99
N LYS A 2 4.89 -17.73 10.63
CA LYS A 2 5.53 -16.40 10.66
C LYS A 2 4.96 -15.63 9.46
N VAL A 3 4.35 -14.48 9.69
CA VAL A 3 3.59 -13.75 8.65
C VAL A 3 4.51 -13.07 7.62
N VAL A 4 5.78 -12.85 7.97
CA VAL A 4 6.83 -12.34 7.07
C VAL A 4 8.15 -13.07 7.40
N PRO A 5 8.82 -13.72 6.43
CA PRO A 5 10.15 -14.33 6.59
C PRO A 5 11.20 -13.33 7.13
N GLU A 6 12.21 -13.80 7.88
CA GLU A 6 13.23 -12.91 8.46
C GLU A 6 14.08 -12.20 7.39
N ASP A 7 14.37 -12.86 6.27
CA ASP A 7 15.15 -12.27 5.17
C ASP A 7 14.43 -11.08 4.52
N HIS A 8 13.10 -11.18 4.39
CA HIS A 8 12.27 -10.07 3.91
C HIS A 8 12.30 -8.86 4.86
N LYS A 9 12.39 -9.09 6.19
CA LYS A 9 12.51 -8.00 7.16
C LYS A 9 13.83 -7.27 7.03
N LYS A 10 14.91 -7.99 6.75
CA LYS A 10 16.23 -7.41 6.52
C LYS A 10 16.21 -6.54 5.25
N PHE A 11 15.64 -7.05 4.15
CA PHE A 11 15.45 -6.27 2.93
C PHE A 11 14.73 -4.94 3.19
N LEU A 12 13.59 -4.96 3.91
CA LEU A 12 12.85 -3.75 4.25
C LEU A 12 13.63 -2.74 5.10
N ALA A 13 14.50 -3.23 6.00
CA ALA A 13 15.32 -2.37 6.85
C ALA A 13 16.46 -1.68 6.07
N ASP A 14 16.98 -2.33 5.03
CA ASP A 14 18.08 -1.83 4.21
C ASP A 14 17.62 -0.89 3.07
N VAL A 15 16.32 -0.89 2.74
CA VAL A 15 15.74 0.06 1.76
C VAL A 15 15.75 1.47 2.36
N VAL A 16 16.48 2.39 1.72
CA VAL A 16 16.49 3.83 2.05
C VAL A 16 15.24 4.48 1.47
N TRP A 17 14.33 4.92 2.33
CA TRP A 17 13.05 5.51 1.95
C TRP A 17 13.19 7.02 1.74
N VAL A 18 12.95 7.50 0.52
CA VAL A 18 12.97 8.94 0.18
C VAL A 18 11.54 9.47 0.20
N HIS A 19 11.05 9.78 1.39
CA HIS A 19 10.13 10.89 1.61
C HIS A 19 10.19 11.24 3.10
N GLU A 20 10.68 12.44 3.41
CA GLU A 20 10.65 12.95 4.78
C GLU A 20 9.17 13.00 5.21
N GLU A 21 8.86 12.29 6.29
CA GLU A 21 7.53 12.07 6.90
C GLU A 21 6.70 10.83 6.51
N VAL A 22 7.32 9.64 6.31
CA VAL A 22 6.62 8.34 6.45
C VAL A 22 7.45 7.33 7.24
N PHE A 23 7.09 7.12 8.50
CA PHE A 23 7.63 6.06 9.32
C PHE A 23 6.80 4.77 9.14
N PHE A 24 7.51 3.70 8.72
CA PHE A 24 7.19 2.27 8.78
C PHE A 24 6.03 1.70 7.95
N LEU A 25 6.40 0.93 6.92
CA LEU A 25 5.60 -0.21 6.42
C LEU A 25 6.18 -1.50 7.05
N GLN A 26 5.88 -1.71 8.34
CA GLN A 26 6.14 -2.98 9.03
C GLN A 26 4.80 -3.72 9.24
N LEU A 27 4.46 -4.65 8.35
CA LEU A 27 3.41 -5.63 8.63
C LEU A 27 3.95 -6.67 9.62
N TYR A 28 3.96 -6.32 10.91
CA TYR A 28 4.36 -7.22 12.00
C TYR A 28 3.15 -7.86 12.66
N PHE A 29 2.92 -9.14 12.36
CA PHE A 29 2.08 -10.02 13.18
C PHE A 29 2.93 -10.76 14.22
N SER A 30 3.13 -10.08 15.36
CA SER A 30 3.37 -10.70 16.66
C SER A 30 2.91 -9.74 17.75
N SER A 31 1.61 -9.80 18.09
CA SER A 31 0.94 -9.24 19.27
C SER A 31 1.12 -7.77 19.69
N ILE A 32 2.04 -6.97 19.13
CA ILE A 32 2.21 -5.53 19.42
C ILE A 32 2.80 -4.85 18.17
N CYS A 33 1.97 -4.58 17.14
CA CYS A 33 2.26 -3.56 16.13
C CYS A 33 1.00 -3.25 15.29
N PHE A 34 -0.09 -2.87 15.97
CA PHE A 34 -1.36 -2.50 15.33
C PHE A 34 -1.44 -0.99 14.97
N SER A 35 -0.36 -0.22 15.12
CA SER A 35 -0.45 1.25 15.28
C SER A 35 0.01 2.11 14.10
N TRP A 36 0.67 1.57 13.07
CA TRP A 36 1.30 2.37 12.01
C TRP A 36 1.28 1.53 10.71
N LEU A 37 0.51 1.75 9.64
CA LEU A 37 -0.24 2.86 9.03
C LEU A 37 -1.69 2.36 8.79
N LEU A 38 -2.72 3.04 9.28
CA LEU A 38 -4.11 2.79 8.83
C LEU A 38 -4.40 3.48 7.49
N GLU A 39 -3.71 4.58 7.23
CA GLU A 39 -3.82 5.40 6.04
C GLU A 39 -2.59 6.32 5.97
N TYR A 40 -2.13 6.65 4.77
CA TYR A 40 -1.18 7.75 4.53
C TYR A 40 -1.54 8.49 3.25
N CYS A 41 -1.57 9.82 3.30
CA CYS A 41 -1.90 10.67 2.16
C CYS A 41 -0.75 11.63 1.86
N VAL A 42 -0.34 11.71 0.59
CA VAL A 42 0.62 12.70 0.07
C VAL A 42 -0.09 13.53 -0.98
N ASP A 43 0.05 14.85 -0.89
CA ASP A 43 -0.62 15.77 -1.81
C ASP A 43 0.04 15.86 -3.19
N ASP A 44 1.32 15.53 -3.30
CA ASP A 44 2.07 15.60 -4.55
C ASP A 44 3.12 14.48 -4.67
N VAL A 45 2.89 13.55 -5.60
CA VAL A 45 3.86 12.54 -6.05
C VAL A 45 3.96 12.54 -7.56
N CYS A 46 5.16 12.29 -8.08
CA CYS A 46 5.36 12.08 -9.51
C CYS A 46 5.18 10.62 -9.87
N ILE A 47 4.50 10.35 -10.99
CA ILE A 47 4.43 9.03 -11.61
C ILE A 47 4.74 9.13 -13.10
N GLU A 48 5.51 8.19 -13.63
CA GLU A 48 5.72 8.05 -15.07
C GLU A 48 4.57 7.26 -15.69
N THR A 49 3.90 7.87 -16.67
CA THR A 49 2.86 7.26 -17.49
C THR A 49 3.29 7.25 -18.96
N GLN A 50 2.52 6.58 -19.81
CA GLN A 50 2.76 6.62 -21.27
C GLN A 50 2.65 8.05 -21.84
N GLU A 51 1.94 8.96 -21.15
CA GLU A 51 1.78 10.37 -21.54
C GLU A 51 2.88 11.27 -20.96
N GLY A 52 3.83 10.71 -20.20
CA GLY A 52 4.89 11.44 -19.49
C GLY A 52 4.70 11.42 -17.98
N VAL A 53 5.49 12.25 -17.30
CA VAL A 53 5.45 12.42 -15.84
C VAL A 53 4.19 13.18 -15.45
N LYS A 54 3.39 12.62 -14.54
CA LYS A 54 2.22 13.27 -13.94
C LYS A 54 2.44 13.51 -12.46
N HIS A 55 1.96 14.65 -11.99
CA HIS A 55 1.79 14.94 -10.58
C HIS A 55 0.42 14.41 -10.14
N CYS A 56 0.39 13.65 -9.06
CA CYS A 56 -0.82 13.03 -8.53
C CYS A 56 -0.84 13.14 -7.02
N LYS A 57 -2.03 13.08 -6.44
CA LYS A 57 -2.14 12.75 -5.01
C LYS A 57 -1.85 11.28 -4.81
N LEU A 58 -1.42 10.88 -3.63
CA LEU A 58 -1.26 9.47 -3.26
C LEU A 58 -2.02 9.17 -1.98
N ILE A 59 -2.81 8.10 -2.00
CA ILE A 59 -3.46 7.51 -0.84
C ILE A 59 -2.96 6.08 -0.68
N ALA A 60 -2.32 5.81 0.45
CA ALA A 60 -1.94 4.48 0.87
C ALA A 60 -2.92 3.94 1.91
N VAL A 61 -3.55 2.80 1.62
CA VAL A 61 -4.47 2.10 2.52
C VAL A 61 -4.30 0.60 2.34
N HIS A 62 -4.27 -0.16 3.43
CA HIS A 62 -3.82 -1.56 3.40
C HIS A 62 -4.55 -2.43 2.35
N ALA A 63 -5.88 -2.37 2.28
CA ALA A 63 -6.66 -3.06 1.26
C ALA A 63 -7.10 -2.14 0.11
N GLY A 64 -7.74 -1.01 0.43
CA GLY A 64 -8.32 -0.09 -0.55
C GLY A 64 -9.45 0.75 0.03
N LEU A 65 -10.23 1.40 -0.84
CA LEU A 65 -11.39 2.21 -0.49
C LEU A 65 -12.64 1.66 -1.16
N GLU A 66 -13.79 1.78 -0.49
CA GLU A 66 -15.06 1.29 -1.00
C GLU A 66 -15.64 2.22 -2.07
N LYS A 67 -16.16 1.62 -3.15
CA LYS A 67 -16.99 2.31 -4.14
C LYS A 67 -18.33 2.72 -3.56
N GLY A 68 -18.89 3.84 -4.06
CA GLY A 68 -20.22 4.32 -3.69
C GLY A 68 -20.33 4.88 -2.26
N LYS A 69 -19.21 4.98 -1.53
CA LYS A 69 -19.11 5.65 -0.23
C LYS A 69 -18.25 6.89 -0.36
N ASN A 70 -18.54 7.92 0.42
CA ASN A 70 -17.74 9.14 0.43
C ASN A 70 -16.29 8.82 0.85
N VAL A 71 -15.32 9.25 0.06
CA VAL A 71 -13.91 8.93 0.32
C VAL A 71 -13.40 9.65 1.56
N ARG A 72 -13.76 10.93 1.73
CA ARG A 72 -13.32 11.72 2.87
C ARG A 72 -13.78 11.10 4.20
N GLU A 73 -15.04 10.67 4.31
CA GLU A 73 -15.55 9.98 5.50
C GLU A 73 -14.79 8.68 5.78
N GLN A 74 -14.46 7.90 4.75
CA GLN A 74 -13.65 6.69 4.89
C GLN A 74 -12.26 7.00 5.45
N LEU A 75 -11.61 8.04 4.93
CA LEU A 75 -10.28 8.48 5.41
C LEU A 75 -10.34 9.04 6.83
N GLU A 76 -11.35 9.87 7.15
CA GLU A 76 -11.55 10.38 8.52
C GLU A 76 -11.77 9.23 9.51
N PHE A 77 -12.52 8.20 9.13
CA PHE A 77 -12.70 6.98 9.92
C PHE A 77 -11.39 6.20 10.12
N LEU A 78 -10.59 6.01 9.06
CA LEU A 78 -9.29 5.33 9.14
C LEU A 78 -8.28 6.10 10.01
N LYS A 79 -8.24 7.43 9.89
CA LYS A 79 -7.41 8.32 10.73
C LYS A 79 -7.78 8.28 12.20
N ALA A 80 -9.08 8.17 12.49
CA ALA A 80 -9.57 8.06 13.86
C ALA A 80 -9.12 6.77 14.56
N LYS A 81 -8.65 5.76 13.79
CA LYS A 81 -8.25 4.44 14.29
C LYS A 81 -9.34 3.81 15.17
N ASP A 82 -10.60 3.99 14.77
CA ASP A 82 -11.74 3.55 15.56
C ASP A 82 -11.79 2.02 15.65
N VAL A 83 -11.51 1.50 16.84
CA VAL A 83 -11.49 0.07 17.16
C VAL A 83 -12.87 -0.48 17.58
N SER A 84 -13.91 0.37 17.59
CA SER A 84 -15.27 -0.05 17.96
C SER A 84 -15.94 -0.89 16.88
N VAL A 85 -15.46 -0.79 15.63
CA VAL A 85 -16.00 -1.55 14.49
C VAL A 85 -15.30 -2.90 14.39
N PRO A 86 -16.05 -4.03 14.34
CA PRO A 86 -15.46 -5.37 14.35
C PRO A 86 -14.62 -5.69 13.11
N GLN A 87 -14.88 -5.00 11.99
CA GLN A 87 -14.17 -5.19 10.75
C GLN A 87 -14.05 -3.89 9.97
N VAL A 88 -12.82 -3.42 9.79
CA VAL A 88 -12.51 -2.22 9.01
C VAL A 88 -12.33 -2.60 7.54
N THR A 89 -13.21 -2.10 6.66
CA THR A 89 -13.19 -2.47 5.25
C THR A 89 -11.90 -2.04 4.55
N GLY A 90 -11.35 -0.87 4.88
CA GLY A 90 -10.08 -0.40 4.31
C GLY A 90 -8.88 -1.28 4.63
N LEU A 91 -9.00 -2.17 5.62
CA LEU A 91 -7.95 -3.12 6.01
C LEU A 91 -8.26 -4.57 5.61
N SER A 92 -9.53 -4.94 5.46
CA SER A 92 -9.93 -6.34 5.32
C SER A 92 -10.75 -6.63 4.07
N GLY A 93 -11.20 -5.60 3.36
CA GLY A 93 -11.97 -5.70 2.12
C GLY A 93 -11.23 -6.47 1.03
N ARG A 94 -11.99 -6.98 0.07
CA ARG A 94 -11.48 -7.75 -1.07
C ARG A 94 -11.97 -7.10 -2.37
N LYS A 95 -12.94 -7.73 -3.05
CA LYS A 95 -13.50 -7.22 -4.32
C LYS A 95 -14.09 -5.80 -4.20
N ASN A 96 -14.67 -5.47 -3.04
CA ASN A 96 -15.32 -4.18 -2.79
C ASN A 96 -14.35 -3.01 -2.63
N VAL A 97 -13.04 -3.26 -2.47
CA VAL A 97 -11.99 -2.25 -2.34
C VAL A 97 -10.88 -2.43 -3.38
N TRP A 98 -11.16 -3.23 -4.43
CA TRP A 98 -10.18 -3.55 -5.46
C TRP A 98 -9.93 -2.35 -6.37
N ASP A 99 -10.97 -1.73 -6.93
CA ASP A 99 -10.81 -0.59 -7.83
C ASP A 99 -10.82 0.76 -7.09
N ILE A 100 -10.41 1.82 -7.79
CA ILE A 100 -10.45 3.19 -7.29
C ILE A 100 -11.91 3.69 -7.24
N PRO A 101 -12.35 4.32 -6.13
CA PRO A 101 -13.64 5.00 -6.07
C PRO A 101 -13.78 6.12 -7.11
N GLU A 102 -14.96 6.28 -7.68
CA GLU A 102 -15.24 7.25 -8.77
C GLU A 102 -14.97 8.72 -8.38
N GLU A 103 -15.03 9.05 -7.09
CA GLU A 103 -14.73 10.39 -6.54
C GLU A 103 -13.25 10.77 -6.70
N LEU A 104 -12.35 9.79 -6.83
CA LEU A 104 -10.91 10.04 -6.93
C LEU A 104 -10.46 10.16 -8.38
N THR A 105 -10.15 11.40 -8.78
CA THR A 105 -9.46 11.72 -10.03
C THR A 105 -7.99 12.05 -9.73
N GLU A 106 -7.07 11.67 -10.62
CA GLU A 106 -5.64 12.04 -10.52
C GLU A 106 -4.99 11.67 -9.17
N THR A 107 -5.48 10.59 -8.55
CA THR A 107 -5.02 10.10 -7.26
C THR A 107 -4.55 8.66 -7.39
N VAL A 108 -3.29 8.42 -7.06
CA VAL A 108 -2.71 7.09 -6.91
C VAL A 108 -3.28 6.45 -5.65
N VAL A 109 -3.88 5.28 -5.78
CA VAL A 109 -4.34 4.49 -4.63
C VAL A 109 -3.47 3.25 -4.51
N VAL A 110 -2.57 3.26 -3.52
CA VAL A 110 -1.68 2.14 -3.23
C VAL A 110 -2.21 1.30 -2.08
N GLY A 111 -2.19 -0.01 -2.24
CA GLY A 111 -2.50 -0.96 -1.18
C GLY A 111 -1.66 -2.23 -1.29
N GLY A 112 -1.81 -3.10 -0.31
CA GLY A 112 -1.29 -4.46 -0.29
C GLY A 112 -2.45 -5.44 -0.09
N HIS A 113 -2.33 -6.40 0.82
CA HIS A 113 -3.40 -7.28 1.34
C HIS A 113 -3.95 -8.35 0.39
N HIS A 114 -4.05 -8.07 -0.90
CA HIS A 114 -4.77 -8.95 -1.85
C HIS A 114 -3.97 -10.18 -2.31
N GLY A 115 -2.73 -10.35 -1.84
CA GLY A 115 -1.85 -11.44 -2.26
C GLY A 115 -1.54 -11.42 -3.75
N LYS A 116 -1.44 -10.22 -4.34
CA LYS A 116 -1.19 -9.99 -5.75
C LYS A 116 -0.29 -8.78 -5.98
N LEU A 117 0.50 -8.85 -7.05
CA LEU A 117 1.08 -7.67 -7.69
C LEU A 117 0.18 -7.26 -8.85
N HIS A 118 -0.45 -6.08 -8.76
CA HIS A 118 -1.35 -5.53 -9.78
C HIS A 118 -1.08 -4.05 -9.98
N ILE A 119 -0.84 -3.65 -11.22
CA ILE A 119 -0.59 -2.27 -11.63
C ILE A 119 -1.53 -1.95 -12.78
N GLU A 120 -2.47 -1.04 -12.55
CA GLU A 120 -3.44 -0.62 -13.56
C GLU A 120 -3.72 0.88 -13.41
N GLY A 121 -3.16 1.67 -14.32
CA GLY A 121 -3.25 3.13 -14.24
C GLY A 121 -2.74 3.65 -12.90
N LEU A 122 -3.63 4.32 -12.14
CA LEU A 122 -3.33 4.88 -10.81
C LEU A 122 -3.59 3.90 -9.65
N ARG A 123 -4.05 2.66 -9.95
CA ARG A 123 -4.32 1.65 -8.92
C ARG A 123 -3.12 0.73 -8.77
N LEU A 124 -2.49 0.76 -7.59
CA LEU A 124 -1.32 -0.02 -7.27
C LEU A 124 -1.64 -1.00 -6.14
N ILE A 125 -1.51 -2.30 -6.39
CA ILE A 125 -1.61 -3.33 -5.36
C ILE A 125 -0.28 -4.07 -5.34
N ILE A 126 0.47 -3.87 -4.26
CA ILE A 126 1.84 -4.37 -4.09
C ILE A 126 1.83 -5.38 -2.94
N ASP A 127 1.45 -6.61 -3.25
CA ASP A 127 1.43 -7.73 -2.29
C ASP A 127 1.75 -9.06 -2.99
N GLU A 128 2.86 -9.10 -3.74
CA GLU A 128 3.30 -10.30 -4.46
C GLU A 128 3.56 -11.49 -3.52
N GLY A 129 4.07 -11.18 -2.32
CA GLY A 129 4.37 -12.17 -1.29
C GLY A 129 3.12 -12.89 -0.76
N GLY A 130 2.05 -12.14 -0.44
CA GLY A 130 0.81 -12.71 0.11
C GLY A 130 1.01 -13.51 1.41
N GLY A 131 2.12 -13.30 2.12
CA GLY A 131 2.51 -14.07 3.31
C GLY A 131 3.00 -15.50 3.03
N LEU A 132 3.33 -15.84 1.78
CA LEU A 132 3.84 -17.15 1.39
C LEU A 132 5.38 -17.12 1.32
N GLU A 133 6.04 -18.09 1.95
CA GLU A 133 7.51 -18.16 2.08
C GLU A 133 8.24 -18.27 0.73
N GLY A 134 7.60 -18.84 -0.29
CA GLY A 134 8.19 -19.00 -1.63
C GLY A 134 7.94 -17.83 -2.58
N ASN A 135 7.16 -16.82 -2.17
CA ASN A 135 6.84 -15.67 -3.01
C ASN A 135 7.70 -14.46 -2.62
N PRO A 136 8.19 -13.68 -3.60
CA PRO A 136 9.03 -12.53 -3.31
C PRO A 136 8.26 -11.41 -2.62
N LEU A 137 8.96 -10.65 -1.80
CA LEU A 137 8.51 -9.35 -1.33
C LEU A 137 8.84 -8.29 -2.38
N ALA A 138 7.81 -7.62 -2.89
CA ALA A 138 7.94 -6.58 -3.89
C ALA A 138 7.72 -5.17 -3.31
N ALA A 139 8.38 -4.18 -3.90
CA ALA A 139 8.11 -2.76 -3.74
C ALA A 139 8.03 -2.08 -5.11
N ILE A 140 7.34 -0.95 -5.19
CA ILE A 140 7.28 -0.10 -6.38
C ILE A 140 8.02 1.21 -6.12
N VAL A 141 8.83 1.64 -7.09
CA VAL A 141 9.63 2.87 -7.00
C VAL A 141 9.02 3.95 -7.88
N LEU A 142 8.53 5.02 -7.26
CA LEU A 142 8.08 6.23 -7.95
C LEU A 142 9.26 7.20 -8.19
N PRO A 143 9.28 7.95 -9.32
CA PRO A 143 8.24 8.02 -10.35
C PRO A 143 8.29 6.88 -11.38
N SER A 144 9.40 6.14 -11.48
CA SER A 144 9.68 5.18 -12.55
C SER A 144 8.71 4.00 -12.71
N MET A 145 7.84 3.77 -11.71
CA MET A 145 6.96 2.59 -11.59
C MET A 145 7.72 1.26 -11.61
N LYS A 146 9.05 1.27 -11.38
CA LYS A 146 9.87 0.07 -11.36
C LYS A 146 9.51 -0.80 -10.17
N ILE A 147 9.30 -2.09 -10.42
CA ILE A 147 9.18 -3.09 -9.36
C ILE A 147 10.56 -3.58 -8.97
N VAL A 148 10.85 -3.56 -7.67
CA VAL A 148 12.02 -4.17 -7.05
C VAL A 148 11.59 -5.28 -6.10
N ARG A 149 12.36 -6.35 -6.03
CA ARG A 149 12.10 -7.50 -5.16
C ARG A 149 13.27 -7.78 -4.26
N ASP A 150 13.00 -8.41 -3.12
CA ASP A 150 14.03 -8.94 -2.24
C ASP A 150 14.91 -10.01 -2.92
N THR A 151 14.35 -10.70 -3.91
CA THR A 151 15.05 -11.70 -4.73
C THR A 151 15.87 -11.10 -5.88
N ASP A 152 15.80 -9.79 -6.12
CA ASP A 152 16.55 -9.16 -7.20
C ASP A 152 18.05 -9.11 -6.86
N ASN A 153 18.89 -9.59 -7.77
CA ASN A 153 20.35 -9.40 -7.68
C ASN A 153 20.71 -8.04 -8.27
N LEU A 154 20.57 -6.99 -7.47
CA LEU A 154 20.99 -5.65 -7.85
C LEU A 154 22.51 -5.52 -7.63
N SER A 155 23.25 -5.57 -8.74
CA SER A 155 24.70 -5.35 -8.81
C SER A 155 25.05 -3.88 -8.95
#